data_AF-A0A9D6RHU8-F1
#
_entry.id   AF-A0A9D6RHU8-F1
#
_cell.length_a   1.000
_cell.length_b   1.000
_cell.length_c   1.000
_cell.angle_alpha   90.00
_cell.angle_beta   90.00
_cell.angle_gamma   90.00
#
_symmetry.space_group_name_H-M   'P 1'
#
loop_
_entity.id
_entity.type
_entity.pdbx_description
1 polymer ?
#
loop_
_entity_poly.entity_id
_entity_poly.type
_entity_poly.pdbx_seq_one_letter_code
_entity_poly.pdbx_strand_id
1 'polypeptide(L)'
;MTFEQFIRDSLQPHILPAYRTPYPGDGMTSIPRSIHGIMHVCRSLMFVEVLNGAWQELLGTRPCDLFAVRHAVAWHDAGREGDGTNIWERDSARLAARDILERYRLPPEYARYIGGLIIKPFDPGDPNALLTTAVDCLEIMRLTGRDGFNRSLFPWLHRVNDPFMANQPLEVLRQALKSREILIEEADHWIASTQQSRLMARLEPSPRYFEELMELFEGMRDLLPTLSRYLPPLAGGGKTGSTSPDRGP
;
A
#
# COMPACT_ATOMS: atom_id res chain seq x y z
N MET A 1 9.80 13.83 0.31
CA MET A 1 8.51 13.96 -0.38
C MET A 1 7.41 13.50 0.56
N THR A 2 6.36 14.29 0.78
CA THR A 2 5.21 13.88 1.61
C THR A 2 4.37 12.83 0.88
N PHE A 3 3.46 12.16 1.59
CA PHE A 3 2.55 11.19 0.97
C PHE A 3 1.68 11.86 -0.10
N GLU A 4 1.05 12.98 0.25
CA GLU A 4 0.22 13.76 -0.69
C GLU A 4 0.99 14.22 -1.94
N GLN A 5 2.23 14.70 -1.78
CA GLN A 5 3.10 15.04 -2.91
C GLN A 5 3.34 13.82 -3.80
N PHE A 6 3.61 12.65 -3.22
CA PHE A 6 3.79 11.41 -4.00
C PHE A 6 2.53 11.02 -4.77
N ILE A 7 1.34 11.12 -4.16
CA ILE A 7 0.08 10.82 -4.84
C ILE A 7 -0.12 11.72 -6.06
N ARG A 8 0.03 13.04 -5.86
CA ARG A 8 -0.23 14.06 -6.88
C ARG A 8 0.82 14.07 -7.99
N ASP A 9 2.10 14.02 -7.62
CA ASP A 9 3.21 14.29 -8.54
C ASP A 9 3.80 13.00 -9.14
N SER A 10 3.46 11.83 -8.59
CA SER A 10 4.05 10.55 -8.99
C SER A 10 3.00 9.50 -9.33
N LEU A 11 2.17 9.12 -8.34
CA LEU A 11 1.29 7.95 -8.45
C LEU A 11 0.25 8.12 -9.56
N GLN A 12 -0.66 9.09 -9.41
CA GLN A 12 -1.80 9.25 -10.31
C GLN A 12 -1.39 9.57 -11.76
N PRO A 13 -0.51 10.56 -12.03
CA PRO A 13 -0.22 10.97 -13.40
C PRO A 13 0.71 10.00 -14.15
N HIS A 14 1.50 9.17 -13.45
CA HIS A 14 2.60 8.47 -14.10
C HIS A 14 2.75 6.99 -13.77
N ILE A 15 2.31 6.54 -12.60
CA ILE A 15 2.43 5.13 -12.22
C ILE A 15 1.13 4.37 -12.52
N LEU A 16 -0.02 4.88 -12.06
CA LEU A 16 -1.32 4.24 -12.31
C LEU A 16 -1.65 3.98 -13.78
N PRO A 17 -1.25 4.82 -14.76
CA PRO A 17 -1.45 4.51 -16.17
C PRO A 17 -0.86 3.17 -16.62
N ALA A 18 0.20 2.67 -15.99
CA ALA A 18 0.79 1.36 -16.31
C ALA A 18 -0.17 0.18 -16.00
N TYR A 19 -1.12 0.38 -15.09
CA TYR A 19 -2.08 -0.63 -14.65
C TYR A 19 -3.39 -0.63 -15.45
N ARG A 20 -3.63 0.42 -16.24
CA ARG A 20 -4.86 0.55 -17.06
C ARG A 20 -4.88 -0.34 -18.29
N THR A 21 -3.72 -0.86 -18.70
CA THR A 21 -3.62 -1.78 -19.83
C THR A 21 -3.98 -3.20 -19.37
N PRO A 22 -5.05 -3.83 -19.88
CA PRO A 22 -5.39 -5.22 -19.56
C PRO A 22 -4.26 -6.18 -19.92
N TYR A 23 -4.23 -7.37 -19.31
CA TYR A 23 -3.27 -8.39 -19.74
C TYR A 23 -3.62 -8.93 -21.13
N PRO A 24 -2.62 -9.37 -21.91
CA PRO A 24 -2.90 -10.16 -23.10
C PRO A 24 -3.75 -11.39 -22.76
N GLY A 25 -4.94 -11.50 -23.35
CA GLY A 25 -5.84 -12.64 -23.12
C GLY A 25 -6.80 -12.49 -21.94
N ASP A 26 -6.67 -11.43 -21.13
CA ASP A 26 -7.83 -10.94 -20.38
C ASP A 26 -8.86 -10.54 -21.43
N GLY A 27 -9.97 -11.27 -21.55
CA GLY A 27 -11.08 -10.88 -22.41
C GLY A 27 -11.62 -9.48 -22.03
N MET A 28 -12.77 -9.08 -22.57
CA MET A 28 -13.46 -7.86 -22.11
C MET A 28 -13.96 -8.00 -20.65
N THR A 29 -13.06 -8.01 -19.67
CA THR A 29 -13.40 -7.71 -18.29
C THR A 29 -13.60 -6.19 -18.19
N SER A 30 -14.56 -5.74 -17.39
CA SER A 30 -14.82 -4.31 -17.19
C SER A 30 -13.77 -3.63 -16.30
N ILE A 31 -12.87 -4.41 -15.68
CA ILE A 31 -11.81 -3.94 -14.78
C ILE A 31 -10.51 -4.59 -15.25
N PRO A 32 -9.59 -3.81 -15.85
CA PRO A 32 -8.25 -4.29 -16.20
C PRO A 32 -7.53 -4.80 -14.95
N ARG A 33 -6.82 -5.94 -15.07
CA ARG A 33 -5.96 -6.48 -14.00
C ARG A 33 -6.66 -6.56 -12.64
N SER A 34 -7.82 -7.20 -12.56
CA SER A 34 -8.69 -7.18 -11.36
C SER A 34 -8.02 -7.67 -10.06
N ILE A 35 -6.93 -8.46 -10.16
CA ILE A 35 -6.14 -8.93 -9.02
C ILE A 35 -4.99 -7.98 -8.69
N HIS A 36 -4.14 -7.64 -9.65
CA HIS A 36 -2.91 -6.85 -9.47
C HIS A 36 -3.00 -5.44 -10.09
N GLY A 37 -4.19 -4.84 -10.06
CA GLY A 37 -4.52 -3.57 -10.69
C GLY A 37 -4.42 -2.36 -9.78
N ILE A 38 -5.04 -1.25 -10.19
CA ILE A 38 -4.97 0.05 -9.49
C ILE A 38 -5.45 -0.06 -8.03
N MET A 39 -6.58 -0.73 -7.78
CA MET A 39 -7.12 -0.86 -6.42
C MET A 39 -6.11 -1.47 -5.45
N HIS A 40 -5.47 -2.58 -5.86
CA HIS A 40 -4.48 -3.28 -5.07
C HIS A 40 -3.31 -2.35 -4.72
N VAL A 41 -2.72 -1.67 -5.71
CA VAL A 41 -1.58 -0.78 -5.50
C VAL A 41 -1.92 0.41 -4.62
N CYS A 42 -3.10 1.00 -4.81
CA CYS A 42 -3.55 2.13 -3.99
C CYS A 42 -3.70 1.73 -2.52
N ARG A 43 -4.31 0.57 -2.22
CA ARG A 43 -4.38 0.08 -0.84
C ARG A 43 -3.02 -0.28 -0.26
N SER A 44 -2.16 -0.91 -1.06
CA SER A 44 -0.78 -1.18 -0.67
C SER A 44 -0.07 0.09 -0.20
N LEU A 45 -0.20 1.20 -0.93
CA LEU A 45 0.38 2.48 -0.55
C LEU A 45 -0.22 3.08 0.73
N MET A 46 -1.51 2.89 0.98
CA MET A 46 -2.09 3.27 2.28
C MET A 46 -1.46 2.44 3.41
N PHE A 47 -1.28 1.13 3.21
CA PHE A 47 -0.65 0.25 4.18
C PHE A 47 0.84 0.55 4.40
N VAL A 48 1.57 1.10 3.43
CA VAL A 48 2.94 1.61 3.64
C VAL A 48 2.96 2.64 4.77
N GLU A 49 2.08 3.65 4.70
CA GLU A 49 2.02 4.71 5.71
C GLU A 49 1.62 4.14 7.08
N VAL A 50 0.62 3.27 7.09
CA VAL A 50 0.10 2.67 8.33
C VAL A 50 1.16 1.81 9.01
N LEU A 51 1.75 0.85 8.29
CA LEU A 51 2.71 -0.09 8.86
C LEU A 51 3.99 0.63 9.31
N ASN A 52 4.45 1.63 8.56
CA ASN A 52 5.58 2.44 8.97
C ASN A 52 5.27 3.28 10.21
N GLY A 53 4.12 3.95 10.25
CA GLY A 53 3.70 4.77 11.41
C GLY A 53 3.57 3.91 12.68
N ALA A 54 2.92 2.76 12.57
CA ALA A 54 2.79 1.82 13.67
C ALA A 54 4.13 1.25 14.15
N TRP A 55 5.07 0.98 13.23
CA TRP A 55 6.43 0.59 13.61
C TRP A 55 7.17 1.68 14.36
N GLN A 56 7.11 2.93 13.88
CA GLN A 56 7.79 4.05 14.54
C GLN A 56 7.25 4.27 15.96
N GLU A 57 5.94 4.17 16.15
CA GLU A 57 5.33 4.31 17.46
C GLU A 57 5.76 3.18 18.42
N LEU A 58 5.76 1.92 17.96
CA LEU A 58 6.02 0.77 18.82
C LEU A 58 7.51 0.55 19.12
N LEU A 59 8.39 0.88 18.16
CA LEU A 59 9.83 0.58 18.22
C LEU A 59 10.70 1.84 18.36
N GLY A 60 10.10 3.03 18.44
CA GLY A 60 10.77 4.30 18.69
C GLY A 60 11.47 4.89 17.46
N THR A 61 12.24 4.11 16.70
CA THR A 61 12.87 4.58 15.44
C THR A 61 13.29 3.43 14.53
N ARG A 62 12.63 3.29 13.38
CA ARG A 62 13.24 2.70 12.18
C ARG A 62 12.85 3.59 11.00
N PRO A 63 13.70 4.54 10.57
CA PRO A 63 13.36 5.37 9.42
C PRO A 63 13.42 4.47 8.18
N CYS A 64 12.25 4.01 7.73
CA CYS A 64 12.14 3.52 6.37
C CYS A 64 12.33 4.72 5.44
N ASP A 65 13.06 4.50 4.36
CA ASP A 65 13.10 5.43 3.25
C ASP A 65 11.74 5.35 2.52
N LEU A 66 10.79 6.16 2.99
CA LEU A 66 9.43 6.16 2.43
C LEU A 66 9.40 6.57 0.97
N PHE A 67 10.40 7.31 0.47
CA PHE A 67 10.48 7.57 -0.97
C PHE A 67 10.77 6.26 -1.72
N ALA A 68 11.77 5.51 -1.28
CA ALA A 68 12.11 4.21 -1.86
C ALA A 68 10.94 3.21 -1.76
N VAL A 69 10.35 3.06 -0.58
CA VAL A 69 9.26 2.09 -0.33
C VAL A 69 8.01 2.42 -1.14
N ARG A 70 7.57 3.69 -1.16
CA ARG A 70 6.40 4.09 -1.97
C ARG A 70 6.63 3.80 -3.44
N HIS A 71 7.82 4.08 -3.97
CA HIS A 71 8.13 3.77 -5.36
C HIS A 71 8.19 2.26 -5.64
N ALA A 72 8.82 1.49 -4.76
CA ALA A 72 8.87 0.03 -4.90
C ALA A 72 7.46 -0.57 -4.90
N VAL A 73 6.64 -0.23 -3.90
CA VAL A 73 5.24 -0.69 -3.78
C VAL A 73 4.38 -0.19 -4.93
N ALA A 74 4.53 1.05 -5.38
CA ALA A 74 3.72 1.57 -6.48
C ALA A 74 4.00 0.89 -7.82
N TRP A 75 5.22 0.39 -8.03
CA TRP A 75 5.65 -0.24 -9.28
C TRP A 75 5.66 -1.77 -9.25
N HIS A 76 5.51 -2.42 -8.08
CA HIS A 76 5.87 -3.84 -7.89
C HIS A 76 5.18 -4.83 -8.84
N ASP A 77 3.97 -4.51 -9.30
CA ASP A 77 3.20 -5.31 -10.24
C ASP A 77 2.98 -4.67 -11.63
N ALA A 78 3.62 -3.53 -11.90
CA ALA A 78 3.38 -2.79 -13.13
C ALA A 78 3.85 -3.54 -14.38
N GLY A 79 4.92 -4.34 -14.24
CA GLY A 79 5.51 -5.12 -15.32
C GLY A 79 4.76 -6.42 -15.64
N ARG A 80 3.67 -6.72 -14.93
CA ARG A 80 2.90 -7.96 -15.14
C ARG A 80 2.23 -7.98 -16.51
N GLU A 81 2.24 -9.16 -17.12
CA GLU A 81 1.51 -9.48 -18.35
C GLU A 81 0.47 -10.60 -18.14
N GLY A 82 0.20 -10.96 -16.88
CA GLY A 82 -0.79 -11.97 -16.55
C GLY A 82 -0.87 -12.25 -15.05
N ASP A 83 -1.80 -13.13 -14.69
CA ASP A 83 -1.96 -13.66 -13.35
C ASP A 83 -1.42 -15.11 -13.27
N GLY A 84 -1.08 -15.56 -12.05
CA GLY A 84 -0.78 -16.97 -11.75
C GLY A 84 0.69 -17.32 -11.51
N THR A 85 1.64 -16.75 -12.25
CA THR A 85 3.07 -16.92 -11.95
C THR A 85 3.69 -15.62 -11.44
N ASN A 86 4.76 -15.71 -10.66
CA ASN A 86 5.45 -14.53 -10.12
C ASN A 86 6.82 -14.36 -10.80
N ILE A 87 6.80 -14.04 -12.10
CA ILE A 87 8.01 -13.95 -12.94
C ILE A 87 8.34 -12.52 -13.40
N TRP A 88 7.43 -11.57 -13.18
CA TRP A 88 7.52 -10.19 -13.71
C TRP A 88 8.18 -9.19 -12.77
N GLU A 89 8.64 -9.61 -11.59
CA GLU A 89 9.28 -8.73 -10.60
C GLU A 89 10.46 -7.95 -11.20
N ARG A 90 11.24 -8.59 -12.09
CA ARG A 90 12.37 -7.93 -12.78
C ARG A 90 11.91 -6.85 -13.75
N ASP A 91 10.77 -7.02 -14.39
CA ASP A 91 10.23 -6.03 -15.33
C ASP A 91 9.65 -4.84 -14.56
N SER A 92 8.89 -5.11 -13.49
CA SER A 92 8.45 -4.10 -12.53
C SER A 92 9.62 -3.31 -11.93
N ALA A 93 10.70 -3.99 -11.53
CA ALA A 93 11.91 -3.37 -10.99
C ALA A 93 12.60 -2.46 -12.02
N ARG A 94 12.65 -2.84 -13.30
CA ARG A 94 13.20 -2.00 -14.37
C ARG A 94 12.34 -0.76 -14.60
N LEU A 95 11.01 -0.90 -14.58
CA LEU A 95 10.09 0.24 -14.70
C LEU A 95 10.31 1.24 -13.56
N ALA A 96 10.39 0.75 -12.32
CA ALA A 96 10.71 1.56 -11.15
C ALA A 96 12.07 2.28 -11.30
N ALA A 97 13.13 1.54 -11.62
CA ALA A 97 14.47 2.13 -11.77
C ALA A 97 14.53 3.19 -12.88
N ARG A 98 13.90 2.93 -14.03
CA ARG A 98 13.80 3.89 -15.13
C ARG A 98 13.10 5.16 -14.66
N ASP A 99 11.99 5.01 -13.94
CA ASP A 99 11.22 6.12 -13.41
C ASP A 99 12.04 7.03 -12.48
N ILE A 100 12.82 6.40 -11.59
CA ILE A 100 13.75 7.08 -10.68
C ILE A 100 14.82 7.87 -11.44
N LEU A 101 15.41 7.25 -12.47
CA LEU A 101 16.45 7.87 -13.30
C LEU A 101 15.93 9.02 -14.15
N GLU A 102 14.75 8.87 -14.75
CA GLU A 102 14.23 9.81 -15.75
C GLU A 102 13.52 11.00 -15.10
N ARG A 103 12.66 10.78 -14.10
CA ARG A 103 11.86 11.85 -13.50
C ARG A 103 12.58 12.56 -12.37
N TYR A 104 13.27 11.80 -11.49
CA TYR A 104 13.89 12.37 -10.30
C TYR A 104 15.38 12.63 -10.47
N ARG A 105 16.00 12.11 -11.53
CA ARG A 105 17.43 12.28 -11.82
C ARG A 105 18.32 11.85 -10.64
N LEU A 106 17.86 10.84 -9.88
CA LEU A 106 18.60 10.31 -8.74
C LEU A 106 19.68 9.31 -9.20
N PRO A 107 20.70 9.04 -8.37
CA PRO A 107 21.83 8.21 -8.77
C PRO A 107 21.42 6.78 -9.19
N PRO A 108 22.10 6.18 -10.19
CA PRO A 108 21.76 4.85 -10.68
C PRO A 108 21.79 3.74 -9.62
N GLU A 109 22.67 3.82 -8.63
CA GLU A 109 22.72 2.89 -7.50
C GLU A 109 21.46 2.96 -6.63
N TYR A 110 20.90 4.14 -6.42
CA TYR A 110 19.68 4.33 -5.66
C TYR A 110 18.45 3.88 -6.46
N ALA A 111 18.43 4.14 -7.78
CA ALA A 111 17.41 3.59 -8.66
C ALA A 111 17.42 2.05 -8.68
N ARG A 112 18.61 1.43 -8.73
CA ARG A 112 18.78 -0.03 -8.62
C ARG A 112 18.36 -0.54 -7.25
N TYR A 113 18.66 0.19 -6.19
CA TYR A 113 18.22 -0.14 -4.84
C TYR A 113 16.69 -0.21 -4.75
N ILE A 114 15.99 0.83 -5.20
CA ILE A 114 14.51 0.86 -5.22
C ILE A 114 13.94 -0.29 -6.04
N GLY A 115 14.47 -0.55 -7.24
CA GLY A 115 14.05 -1.70 -8.05
C GLY A 115 14.33 -3.04 -7.37
N GLY A 116 15.43 -3.15 -6.61
CA GLY A 116 15.80 -4.33 -5.84
C GLY A 116 14.80 -4.68 -4.73
N LEU A 117 14.09 -3.70 -4.17
CA LEU A 117 13.05 -3.92 -3.16
C LEU A 117 11.83 -4.70 -3.70
N ILE A 118 11.65 -4.74 -5.02
CA ILE A 118 10.54 -5.46 -5.69
C ILE A 118 10.87 -6.95 -5.90
N ILE A 119 12.16 -7.30 -6.01
CA ILE A 119 12.61 -8.63 -6.41
C ILE A 119 12.74 -9.55 -5.19
N LYS A 120 12.17 -10.76 -5.27
CA LYS A 120 12.26 -11.79 -4.22
C LYS A 120 13.42 -12.78 -4.49
N PRO A 121 14.03 -13.39 -3.46
CA PRO A 121 13.81 -13.14 -2.03
C PRO A 121 14.40 -11.80 -1.58
N PHE A 122 13.77 -11.18 -0.57
CA PHE A 122 14.21 -9.92 0.01
C PHE A 122 15.21 -10.14 1.16
N ASP A 123 15.97 -9.11 1.51
CA ASP A 123 16.82 -9.10 2.71
C ASP A 123 15.97 -8.70 3.94
N PRO A 124 15.72 -9.59 4.91
CA PRO A 124 14.95 -9.25 6.12
C PRO A 124 15.68 -8.26 7.05
N GLY A 125 16.99 -8.05 6.86
CA GLY A 125 17.75 -7.01 7.55
C GLY A 125 17.42 -5.59 7.07
N ASP A 126 16.95 -5.44 5.82
CA ASP A 126 16.60 -4.15 5.23
C ASP A 126 15.18 -3.72 5.65
N PRO A 127 15.00 -2.56 6.34
CA PRO A 127 13.69 -2.02 6.71
C PRO A 127 12.74 -1.86 5.55
N ASN A 128 13.26 -1.37 4.44
CA ASN A 128 12.47 -0.99 3.28
C ASN A 128 11.98 -2.26 2.57
N ALA A 129 12.80 -3.30 2.52
CA ALA A 129 12.46 -4.58 1.93
C ALA A 129 11.45 -5.34 2.81
N LEU A 130 11.62 -5.30 4.13
CA LEU A 130 10.67 -5.85 5.10
C LEU A 130 9.30 -5.15 5.01
N LEU A 131 9.29 -3.80 4.93
CA LEU A 131 8.05 -3.02 4.80
C LEU A 131 7.33 -3.34 3.48
N THR A 132 8.06 -3.31 2.37
CA THR A 132 7.52 -3.60 1.03
C THR A 132 6.89 -4.99 0.99
N THR A 133 7.58 -5.99 1.56
CA THR A 133 7.05 -7.36 1.62
C THR A 133 5.85 -7.46 2.56
N ALA A 134 5.88 -6.80 3.72
CA ALA A 134 4.76 -6.82 4.66
C ALA A 134 3.47 -6.29 4.03
N VAL A 135 3.56 -5.21 3.26
CA VAL A 135 2.44 -4.62 2.54
C VAL A 135 1.84 -5.60 1.52
N ASP A 136 2.68 -6.20 0.66
CA ASP A 136 2.24 -7.19 -0.34
C ASP A 136 1.57 -8.40 0.35
N CYS A 137 2.20 -8.92 1.41
CA CYS A 137 1.60 -9.99 2.21
C CYS A 137 0.22 -9.60 2.76
N LEU A 138 0.07 -8.42 3.36
CA LEU A 138 -1.21 -8.00 3.93
C LEU A 138 -2.31 -7.92 2.87
N GLU A 139 -1.99 -7.45 1.67
CA GLU A 139 -2.92 -7.38 0.55
C GLU A 139 -3.33 -8.75 0.01
N ILE A 140 -2.50 -9.80 0.13
CA ILE A 140 -2.88 -11.18 -0.27
C ILE A 140 -4.13 -11.66 0.49
N MET A 141 -4.40 -11.12 1.68
CA MET A 141 -5.61 -11.42 2.46
C MET A 141 -6.90 -11.23 1.65
N ARG A 142 -6.92 -10.35 0.63
CA ARG A 142 -8.09 -10.18 -0.27
C ARG A 142 -8.49 -11.45 -1.01
N LEU A 143 -7.56 -12.40 -1.20
CA LEU A 143 -7.78 -13.64 -1.95
C LEU A 143 -8.24 -14.80 -1.06
N THR A 144 -7.87 -14.77 0.22
CA THR A 144 -8.11 -15.88 1.15
C THR A 144 -9.06 -15.51 2.30
N GLY A 145 -9.36 -14.21 2.45
CA GLY A 145 -10.00 -13.64 3.63
C GLY A 145 -9.09 -13.73 4.87
N ARG A 146 -9.49 -13.06 5.95
CA ARG A 146 -8.78 -13.10 7.24
C ARG A 146 -8.53 -14.51 7.78
N ASP A 147 -9.48 -15.41 7.61
CA ASP A 147 -9.40 -16.78 8.13
C ASP A 147 -8.40 -17.63 7.34
N GLY A 148 -8.22 -17.34 6.04
CA GLY A 148 -7.20 -17.95 5.19
C GLY A 148 -5.87 -17.20 5.18
N PHE A 149 -5.73 -16.09 5.91
CA PHE A 149 -4.50 -15.30 5.96
C PHE A 149 -3.43 -15.97 6.83
N ASN A 150 -2.33 -16.37 6.19
CA ASN A 150 -1.22 -16.99 6.90
C ASN A 150 -0.37 -15.95 7.63
N ARG A 151 -0.67 -15.76 8.92
CA ARG A 151 0.07 -14.88 9.82
C ARG A 151 1.57 -15.21 9.87
N SER A 152 1.99 -16.47 9.73
CA SER A 152 3.43 -16.76 9.79
C SER A 152 4.21 -16.23 8.58
N LEU A 153 3.53 -15.84 7.50
CA LEU A 153 4.13 -15.24 6.32
C LEU A 153 4.11 -13.71 6.35
N PHE A 154 3.31 -13.09 7.22
CA PHE A 154 3.29 -11.63 7.38
C PHE A 154 4.44 -11.21 8.31
N PRO A 155 5.53 -10.64 7.76
CA PRO A 155 6.76 -10.48 8.50
C PRO A 155 6.72 -9.32 9.50
N TRP A 156 5.79 -8.37 9.34
CA TRP A 156 5.67 -7.19 10.20
C TRP A 156 5.41 -7.58 11.67
N LEU A 157 6.27 -7.09 12.57
CA LEU A 157 6.24 -7.38 14.00
C LEU A 157 6.24 -8.89 14.33
N HIS A 158 6.71 -9.74 13.42
CA HIS A 158 6.77 -11.18 13.61
C HIS A 158 8.15 -11.57 14.16
N ARG A 159 8.20 -12.13 15.38
CA ARG A 159 9.47 -12.42 16.09
C ARG A 159 10.50 -13.21 15.27
N VAL A 160 10.07 -14.13 14.39
CA VAL A 160 10.97 -14.97 13.59
C VAL A 160 11.40 -14.29 12.28
N ASN A 161 10.54 -13.46 11.70
CA ASN A 161 10.73 -12.94 10.34
C ASN A 161 11.15 -11.46 10.33
N ASP A 162 10.96 -10.77 11.46
CA ASP A 162 11.43 -9.43 11.72
C ASP A 162 12.62 -9.53 12.71
N PRO A 163 13.87 -9.45 12.22
CA PRO A 163 15.05 -9.55 13.07
C PRO A 163 15.09 -8.53 14.21
N PHE A 164 14.34 -7.43 14.08
CA PHE A 164 14.29 -6.35 15.06
C PHE A 164 13.42 -6.70 16.25
N MET A 165 12.49 -7.63 16.07
CA MET A 165 11.63 -8.15 17.12
C MET A 165 12.34 -9.18 17.99
N ALA A 166 13.34 -9.90 17.46
CA ALA A 166 13.98 -11.00 18.17
C ALA A 166 14.55 -10.60 19.55
N ASN A 167 15.00 -9.34 19.69
CA ASN A 167 15.67 -8.81 20.88
C ASN A 167 14.81 -7.83 21.71
N GLN A 168 13.54 -7.65 21.39
CA GLN A 168 12.68 -6.70 22.12
C GLN A 168 12.25 -7.25 23.50
N PRO A 169 12.01 -6.37 24.50
CA PRO A 169 11.41 -6.77 25.77
C PRO A 169 10.07 -7.49 25.57
N LEU A 170 9.75 -8.45 26.44
CA LEU A 170 8.51 -9.24 26.34
C LEU A 170 7.24 -8.39 26.27
N GLU A 171 7.22 -7.25 26.97
CA GLU A 171 6.08 -6.34 26.95
C GLU A 171 5.88 -5.68 25.58
N VAL A 172 6.98 -5.25 24.95
CA VAL A 172 6.96 -4.72 23.58
C VAL A 172 6.49 -5.81 22.60
N LEU A 173 6.95 -7.05 22.77
CA LEU A 173 6.50 -8.18 21.95
C LEU A 173 4.99 -8.43 22.08
N ARG A 174 4.44 -8.39 23.29
CA ARG A 174 3.01 -8.58 23.54
C ARG A 174 2.19 -7.46 22.91
N GLN A 175 2.61 -6.22 23.10
CA GLN A 175 1.94 -5.06 22.52
C GLN A 175 2.01 -5.12 20.98
N ALA A 176 3.15 -5.48 20.41
CA ALA A 176 3.34 -5.65 18.98
C ALA A 176 2.40 -6.71 18.38
N LEU A 177 2.28 -7.88 19.02
CA LEU A 177 1.34 -8.93 18.59
C LEU A 177 -0.12 -8.45 18.65
N LYS A 178 -0.50 -7.72 19.70
CA LYS A 178 -1.84 -7.14 19.81
C LYS A 178 -2.11 -6.11 18.70
N SER A 179 -1.19 -5.17 18.50
CA SER A 179 -1.29 -4.16 17.44
C SER A 179 -1.38 -4.80 16.05
N ARG A 180 -0.68 -5.92 15.84
CA ARG A 180 -0.70 -6.70 14.61
C ARG A 180 -2.03 -7.34 14.30
N GLU A 181 -2.68 -7.99 15.28
CA GLU A 181 -3.99 -8.59 15.04
C GLU A 181 -5.07 -7.52 14.80
N ILE A 182 -5.04 -6.39 15.52
CA ILE A 182 -5.95 -5.26 15.28
C ILE A 182 -5.75 -4.70 13.87
N LEU A 183 -4.51 -4.54 13.43
CA LEU A 183 -4.21 -4.03 12.09
C LEU A 183 -4.69 -4.99 11.00
N ILE A 184 -4.48 -6.29 11.17
CA ILE A 184 -4.97 -7.32 10.23
C ILE A 184 -6.51 -7.25 10.15
N GLU A 185 -7.20 -7.11 11.27
CA GLU A 185 -8.66 -7.01 11.30
C GLU A 185 -9.17 -5.75 10.58
N GLU A 186 -8.60 -4.57 10.86
CA GLU A 186 -9.00 -3.35 10.17
C GLU A 186 -8.63 -3.36 8.68
N ALA A 187 -7.48 -3.95 8.32
CA ALA A 187 -7.09 -4.14 6.92
C ALA A 187 -8.07 -5.05 6.18
N ASP A 188 -8.55 -6.14 6.79
CA ASP A 188 -9.56 -7.04 6.21
C ASP A 188 -10.87 -6.29 5.96
N HIS A 189 -11.34 -5.51 6.94
CA HIS A 189 -12.53 -4.67 6.79
C HIS A 189 -12.38 -3.65 5.64
N TRP A 190 -11.21 -2.99 5.54
CA TRP A 190 -10.93 -2.03 4.47
C TRP A 190 -10.83 -2.69 3.08
N ILE A 191 -10.17 -3.84 3.00
CA ILE A 191 -10.08 -4.63 1.77
C ILE A 191 -11.48 -5.06 1.35
N ALA A 192 -12.30 -5.60 2.27
CA ALA A 192 -13.65 -6.06 1.96
C ALA A 192 -14.57 -4.92 1.45
N SER A 193 -14.45 -3.71 2.01
CA SER A 193 -15.24 -2.57 1.56
C SER A 193 -14.83 -2.06 0.16
N THR A 194 -13.58 -2.28 -0.23
CA THR A 194 -13.00 -1.77 -1.48
C THR A 194 -12.88 -2.80 -2.60
N GLN A 195 -12.90 -4.09 -2.28
CA GLN A 195 -12.80 -5.19 -3.25
C GLN A 195 -14.11 -5.45 -4.03
N GLN A 196 -15.11 -4.58 -3.88
CA GLN A 196 -16.40 -4.69 -4.58
C GLN A 196 -16.24 -4.31 -6.05
N SER A 197 -16.58 -5.22 -6.98
CA SER A 197 -16.43 -4.99 -8.43
C SER A 197 -17.15 -3.73 -8.91
N ARG A 198 -18.32 -3.40 -8.34
CA ARG A 198 -19.05 -2.17 -8.70
C ARG A 198 -18.28 -0.91 -8.31
N LEU A 199 -17.62 -0.92 -7.16
CA LEU A 199 -16.80 0.20 -6.71
C LEU A 199 -15.55 0.33 -7.56
N MET A 200 -14.83 -0.78 -7.79
CA MET A 200 -13.65 -0.79 -8.66
C MET A 200 -13.99 -0.28 -10.07
N ALA A 201 -15.07 -0.77 -10.68
CA ALA A 201 -15.51 -0.31 -12.00
C ALA A 201 -15.90 1.18 -12.03
N ARG A 202 -16.43 1.72 -10.92
CA ARG A 202 -16.74 3.16 -10.78
C ARG A 202 -15.46 4.00 -10.73
N LEU A 203 -14.45 3.54 -10.00
CA LEU A 203 -13.21 4.27 -9.76
C LEU A 203 -12.23 4.18 -10.93
N GLU A 204 -12.19 3.04 -11.64
CA GLU A 204 -11.22 2.76 -12.71
C GLU A 204 -11.02 3.89 -13.74
N PRO A 205 -12.07 4.52 -14.31
CA PRO A 205 -11.88 5.59 -15.27
C PRO A 205 -11.43 6.92 -14.64
N SER A 206 -11.47 7.06 -13.31
CA SER A 206 -11.21 8.34 -12.65
C SER A 206 -9.74 8.74 -12.73
N PRO A 207 -9.42 9.99 -13.14
CA PRO A 207 -8.08 10.54 -12.99
C PRO A 207 -7.73 10.87 -11.53
N ARG A 208 -8.73 10.91 -10.64
CA ARG A 208 -8.62 11.18 -9.20
C ARG A 208 -8.78 9.89 -8.38
N TYR A 209 -8.42 8.74 -8.94
CA TYR A 209 -8.69 7.43 -8.36
C TYR A 209 -8.27 7.35 -6.88
N PHE A 210 -7.04 7.73 -6.57
CA PHE A 210 -6.51 7.61 -5.21
C PHE A 210 -7.20 8.58 -4.25
N GLU A 211 -7.48 9.79 -4.71
CA GLU A 211 -8.22 10.80 -3.93
C GLU A 211 -9.65 10.33 -3.61
N GLU A 212 -10.37 9.81 -4.60
CA GLU A 212 -11.72 9.24 -4.37
C GLU A 212 -11.67 8.01 -3.45
N LEU A 213 -10.62 7.20 -3.52
CA LEU A 213 -10.42 6.10 -2.57
C LEU A 213 -10.17 6.62 -1.14
N MET A 214 -9.39 7.69 -0.99
CA MET A 214 -9.18 8.34 0.29
C MET A 214 -10.46 8.98 0.81
N GLU A 215 -11.28 9.60 -0.03
CA GLU A 215 -12.61 10.13 0.35
C GLU A 215 -13.53 9.02 0.92
N LEU A 216 -13.47 7.81 0.36
CA LEU A 216 -14.18 6.66 0.93
C LEU A 216 -13.61 6.25 2.29
N PHE A 217 -12.28 6.24 2.43
CA PHE A 217 -11.62 5.94 3.70
C PHE A 217 -11.97 6.96 4.78
N GLU A 218 -12.04 8.26 4.44
CA GLU A 218 -12.46 9.33 5.36
C GLU A 218 -13.84 9.04 5.97
N GLY A 219 -14.77 8.49 5.19
CA GLY A 219 -16.09 8.05 5.66
C GLY A 219 -16.07 6.82 6.57
N MET A 220 -14.95 6.11 6.68
CA MET A 220 -14.78 4.90 7.48
C MET A 220 -13.82 5.07 8.66
N ARG A 221 -13.25 6.26 8.89
CA ARG A 221 -12.19 6.44 9.89
C ARG A 221 -12.55 5.96 11.30
N ASP A 222 -13.79 6.23 11.73
CA ASP A 222 -14.28 5.82 13.05
C ASP A 222 -14.40 4.29 13.20
N LEU A 223 -14.57 3.57 12.09
CA LEU A 223 -14.62 2.11 12.05
C LEU A 223 -13.22 1.47 11.96
N LEU A 224 -12.21 2.26 11.59
CA LEU A 224 -10.84 1.83 11.33
C LEU A 224 -9.84 2.69 12.13
N PRO A 225 -9.93 2.73 13.47
CA PRO A 225 -9.18 3.68 14.29
C PRO A 225 -7.67 3.50 14.20
N THR A 226 -7.17 2.28 14.04
CA THR A 226 -5.74 1.98 13.92
C THR A 226 -5.20 2.42 12.56
N LEU A 227 -5.89 2.10 11.46
CA LEU A 227 -5.51 2.59 10.13
C LEU A 227 -5.57 4.12 10.09
N SER A 228 -6.63 4.71 10.66
CA SER A 228 -6.86 6.16 10.67
C SER A 228 -5.80 6.93 11.44
N ARG A 229 -5.27 6.35 12.52
CA ARG A 229 -4.21 6.95 13.32
C ARG A 229 -2.94 7.22 12.52
N TYR A 230 -2.61 6.34 11.60
CA TYR A 230 -1.32 6.37 10.89
C TYR A 230 -1.43 6.80 9.43
N LEU A 231 -2.62 6.71 8.83
CA LEU A 231 -2.82 7.16 7.46
C LEU A 231 -3.07 8.67 7.41
N PRO A 232 -2.14 9.47 6.86
CA PRO A 232 -2.31 10.92 6.79
C PRO A 232 -3.49 11.28 5.88
N PRO A 233 -4.29 12.30 6.24
CA PRO A 233 -5.31 12.82 5.34
C PRO A 233 -4.67 13.47 4.11
N LEU A 234 -5.38 13.49 2.99
CA LEU A 234 -5.00 14.33 1.85
C LEU A 234 -5.56 15.74 2.06
N ALA A 235 -4.75 16.79 1.88
CA ALA A 235 -5.24 18.17 1.96
C ALA A 235 -6.28 18.42 0.85
N GLY A 236 -7.56 18.49 1.24
CA GLY A 236 -8.68 18.66 0.30
C GLY A 236 -9.96 17.92 0.67
N GLY A 237 -9.90 16.90 1.55
CA GLY A 237 -11.07 16.14 2.03
C GLY A 237 -11.93 16.85 3.09
N GLY A 238 -11.69 18.14 3.33
CA GLY A 238 -12.39 18.92 4.36
C GLY A 238 -13.77 19.38 3.91
N LYS A 239 -14.80 18.63 4.34
CA LYS A 239 -16.20 19.06 4.56
C LYS A 239 -16.68 20.24 3.72
N THR A 240 -17.48 19.99 2.68
CA THR A 240 -18.55 20.93 2.31
C THR A 240 -19.49 21.04 3.50
N GLY A 241 -19.24 22.00 4.38
CA GLY A 241 -20.15 22.34 5.46
C GLY A 241 -21.51 22.70 4.87
N SER A 242 -22.47 21.81 5.04
CA SER A 242 -23.89 22.13 4.97
C SER A 242 -24.16 23.17 6.05
N THR A 243 -24.09 24.45 5.69
CA THR A 243 -24.72 25.51 6.46
C THR A 243 -26.23 25.31 6.38
N SER A 244 -26.79 24.62 7.37
CA SER A 244 -28.22 24.78 7.68
C SER A 244 -28.45 26.26 7.95
N PRO A 245 -29.40 26.92 7.29
CA PRO A 245 -29.76 28.27 7.66
C PRO A 245 -30.48 28.20 8.99
N ASP A 246 -29.82 28.73 10.01
CA ASP A 246 -30.42 29.15 11.27
C ASP A 246 -31.64 30.02 10.94
N ARG A 247 -32.84 29.46 11.13
CA ARG A 247 -34.05 30.26 11.31
C ARG A 247 -34.23 30.42 12.81
N GLY A 248 -33.57 31.47 13.33
CA GLY A 248 -33.94 32.07 14.60
C GLY A 248 -35.33 32.73 14.52
N PRO A 249 -35.92 33.03 15.70
CA PRO A 249 -37.36 33.17 15.94
C PRO A 249 -38.05 34.33 15.22
#